data_AF-A0A523W2G6-F1
#
_entry.id   AF-A0A523W2G6-F1
#
_cell.length_a   1.000
_cell.length_b   1.000
_cell.length_c   1.000
_cell.angle_alpha   90.00
_cell.angle_beta   90.00
_cell.angle_gamma   90.00
#
_symmetry.space_group_name_H-M   'P 1'
#
loop_
_entity.id
_entity.type
_entity.pdbx_description
1 polymer ?
#
loop_
_entity_poly.entity_id
_entity_poly.type
_entity_poly.pdbx_seq_one_letter_code
_entity_poly.pdbx_strand_id
1 'polypeptide(L)'
;FVSFWPANVQLVGKDILKFHAIIWPSLLMALGMEPPGLVFAHGWWKMGGGKMSKSKGNVVDPGPLIEEHGADALRYFLLREVPFGDDGRFSPSLFIKRVNSDLANDLGNLLNRTIPLVIRFCGGKVPHPQHGNSAGLEDLAKDTLERLDQFMDRLSFSEALSGIWQMVKAANLYIDRSAPWRLAKDREKQEELHTVLYNLLEVLRILALILFPFIPSSAQKIWEQIGMEGDLDSQILEAQDIWGGLAPGREVKKGPPLFPRIEG
;
A
#
# COMPACT_ATOMS: atom_id res chain seq x y z
N PHE A 1 -12.42 -20.48 21.14
CA PHE A 1 -13.46 -19.64 21.76
C PHE A 1 -12.84 -18.72 22.81
N VAL A 2 -12.28 -19.26 23.89
CA VAL A 2 -11.72 -18.49 25.02
C VAL A 2 -10.71 -17.41 24.61
N SER A 3 -9.86 -17.64 23.60
CA SER A 3 -8.81 -16.67 23.20
C SER A 3 -9.24 -15.61 22.18
N PHE A 4 -10.40 -15.78 21.52
CA PHE A 4 -10.80 -14.93 20.37
C PHE A 4 -12.20 -14.34 20.51
N TRP A 5 -12.95 -14.76 21.53
CA TRP A 5 -14.27 -14.20 21.84
C TRP A 5 -14.17 -13.30 23.07
N PRO A 6 -14.78 -12.11 23.05
CA PRO A 6 -15.60 -11.53 21.98
C PRO A 6 -14.79 -11.09 20.75
N ALA A 7 -15.43 -11.13 19.57
CA ALA A 7 -14.81 -10.63 18.34
C ALA A 7 -14.55 -9.12 18.45
N ASN A 8 -13.33 -8.67 18.11
CA ASN A 8 -12.98 -7.26 18.17
C ASN A 8 -13.74 -6.43 17.13
N VAL A 9 -13.86 -6.94 15.90
CA VAL A 9 -14.51 -6.24 14.78
C VAL A 9 -15.35 -7.24 13.95
N GLN A 10 -16.57 -6.84 13.58
CA GLN A 10 -17.39 -7.49 12.55
C GLN A 10 -17.58 -6.55 11.37
N LEU A 11 -17.02 -6.92 10.21
CA LEU A 11 -17.24 -6.21 8.94
C LEU A 11 -18.44 -6.82 8.23
N VAL A 12 -19.47 -6.01 7.96
CA VAL A 12 -20.72 -6.47 7.34
C VAL A 12 -21.22 -5.50 6.28
N GLY A 13 -22.07 -5.97 5.37
CA GLY A 13 -22.84 -5.09 4.50
C GLY A 13 -23.93 -4.35 5.28
N LYS A 14 -24.20 -3.08 4.93
CA LYS A 14 -25.22 -2.28 5.62
C LYS A 14 -26.63 -2.86 5.60
N ASP A 15 -26.96 -3.74 4.64
CA ASP A 15 -28.27 -4.40 4.53
C ASP A 15 -28.51 -5.47 5.60
N ILE A 16 -27.46 -6.00 6.23
CA ILE A 16 -27.56 -7.01 7.30
C ILE A 16 -27.18 -6.46 8.67
N LEU A 17 -27.01 -5.14 8.80
CA LEU A 17 -26.60 -4.48 10.05
C LEU A 17 -27.54 -4.80 11.22
N LYS A 18 -28.86 -4.81 10.99
CA LYS A 18 -29.84 -5.14 12.04
C LYS A 18 -29.62 -6.51 12.69
N PHE A 19 -29.11 -7.47 11.92
CA PHE A 19 -28.83 -8.80 12.44
C PHE A 19 -27.61 -8.79 13.35
N HIS A 20 -26.60 -7.98 13.03
CA HIS A 20 -25.30 -7.97 13.71
C HIS A 20 -25.24 -6.97 14.86
N ALA A 21 -26.04 -5.89 14.83
CA ALA A 21 -26.04 -4.85 15.84
C ALA A 21 -27.24 -4.89 16.80
N ILE A 22 -28.27 -5.70 16.50
CA ILE A 22 -29.47 -5.83 17.35
C ILE A 22 -29.72 -7.29 17.72
N ILE A 23 -30.04 -8.13 16.72
CA ILE A 23 -30.50 -9.50 16.97
C ILE A 23 -29.39 -10.34 17.61
N TRP A 24 -28.20 -10.35 17.00
CA TRP A 24 -27.07 -11.15 17.46
C TRP A 24 -26.57 -10.72 18.85
N PRO A 25 -26.32 -9.43 19.14
CA PRO A 25 -25.96 -8.99 20.49
C PRO A 25 -27.03 -9.33 21.54
N SER A 26 -28.32 -9.22 21.20
CA SER A 26 -29.41 -9.57 22.13
C SER A 26 -29.40 -11.06 22.50
N LEU A 27 -29.15 -11.94 21.53
CA LEU A 27 -29.03 -13.38 21.76
C LEU A 27 -27.82 -13.70 22.63
N LEU A 28 -26.68 -13.06 22.38
CA LEU A 28 -25.46 -13.23 23.18
C LEU A 28 -25.67 -12.79 24.62
N MET A 29 -26.27 -11.61 24.82
CA MET A 29 -26.60 -11.10 26.16
C MET A 29 -27.57 -12.04 26.89
N ALA A 30 -28.58 -12.59 26.20
CA ALA A 30 -29.50 -13.56 26.79
C ALA A 30 -28.80 -14.88 27.22
N LEU A 31 -27.72 -15.25 26.54
CA LEU A 31 -26.87 -16.40 26.88
C LEU A 31 -25.75 -16.07 27.87
N GLY A 32 -25.69 -14.83 28.37
CA GLY A 32 -24.62 -14.38 29.29
C GLY A 32 -23.25 -14.22 28.62
N MET A 33 -23.22 -14.00 27.30
CA MET A 33 -22.00 -13.87 26.49
C MET A 33 -21.77 -12.42 26.07
N GLU A 34 -20.49 -12.03 25.97
CA GLU A 34 -20.12 -10.68 25.54
C GLU A 34 -20.41 -10.45 24.04
N PRO A 35 -20.98 -9.29 23.65
CA PRO A 35 -21.17 -8.92 22.25
C PRO A 35 -19.85 -8.51 21.56
N PRO A 36 -19.83 -8.40 20.22
CA PRO A 36 -18.67 -7.91 19.48
C PRO A 36 -18.28 -6.48 19.90
N GLY A 37 -16.99 -6.17 19.89
CA GLY A 37 -16.47 -4.85 20.27
C GLY A 37 -16.86 -3.74 19.28
N LEU A 38 -16.81 -4.03 17.98
CA LEU A 38 -17.22 -3.12 16.90
C LEU A 38 -18.00 -3.88 15.83
N VAL A 39 -19.11 -3.32 15.37
CA VAL A 39 -19.81 -3.75 14.14
C VAL A 39 -19.69 -2.62 13.13
N PHE A 40 -18.92 -2.83 12.06
CA PHE A 40 -18.74 -1.87 10.99
C PHE A 40 -19.54 -2.30 9.76
N ALA A 41 -20.50 -1.46 9.36
CA ALA A 41 -21.31 -1.68 8.18
C ALA A 41 -20.78 -0.88 6.98
N HIS A 42 -20.23 -1.58 5.99
CA HIS A 42 -19.77 -0.93 4.76
C HIS A 42 -20.92 -0.65 3.78
N GLY A 43 -20.74 0.39 2.96
CA GLY A 43 -21.66 0.77 1.90
C GLY A 43 -21.65 -0.18 0.70
N TRP A 44 -22.51 0.12 -0.28
CA TRP A 44 -22.63 -0.66 -1.50
C TRP A 44 -21.74 -0.14 -2.61
N TRP A 45 -21.16 -1.05 -3.39
CA TRP A 45 -20.69 -0.75 -4.73
C TRP A 45 -21.85 -0.76 -5.73
N LYS A 46 -22.04 0.38 -6.41
CA LYS A 46 -23.07 0.58 -7.44
C LYS A 46 -22.44 0.65 -8.82
N MET A 47 -23.15 0.15 -9.83
CA MET A 47 -22.78 0.28 -11.25
C MET A 47 -24.04 0.66 -12.05
N GLY A 48 -23.96 1.72 -12.86
CA GLY A 48 -25.07 2.20 -13.67
C GLY A 48 -26.32 2.56 -12.86
N GLY A 49 -26.33 3.75 -12.23
CA GLY A 49 -27.51 4.32 -11.55
C GLY A 49 -28.06 3.60 -10.31
N GLY A 50 -27.68 2.33 -10.04
CA GLY A 50 -28.27 1.54 -8.95
C GLY A 50 -27.38 0.39 -8.43
N LYS A 51 -27.95 -0.39 -7.49
CA LYS A 51 -27.31 -1.59 -6.92
C LYS A 51 -27.06 -2.64 -8.01
N MET A 52 -25.92 -3.33 -7.93
CA MET A 52 -25.61 -4.46 -8.82
C MET A 52 -26.57 -5.62 -8.55
N SER A 53 -27.17 -6.20 -9.59
CA SER A 53 -27.94 -7.45 -9.48
C SER A 53 -27.76 -8.32 -10.71
N LYS A 54 -27.62 -9.64 -10.50
CA LYS A 54 -27.47 -10.62 -11.60
C LYS A 54 -28.64 -10.53 -12.60
N SER A 55 -29.84 -10.23 -12.11
CA SER A 55 -31.05 -10.03 -12.92
C SER A 55 -31.01 -8.80 -13.85
N LYS A 56 -30.20 -7.78 -13.53
CA LYS A 56 -30.07 -6.54 -14.32
C LYS A 56 -28.83 -6.53 -15.23
N GLY A 57 -28.00 -7.57 -15.17
CA GLY A 57 -26.76 -7.68 -15.95
C GLY A 57 -25.71 -6.62 -15.64
N ASN A 58 -25.88 -5.82 -14.57
CA ASN A 58 -24.98 -4.73 -14.18
C ASN A 58 -24.02 -5.13 -13.05
N VAL A 59 -23.76 -6.43 -12.87
CA VAL A 59 -22.80 -6.93 -11.88
C VAL A 59 -21.42 -6.89 -12.49
N VAL A 60 -20.47 -6.28 -11.77
CA VAL A 60 -19.05 -6.43 -12.07
C VAL A 60 -18.60 -7.74 -11.44
N ASP A 61 -18.26 -8.70 -12.29
CA ASP A 61 -17.54 -9.88 -11.84
C ASP A 61 -16.09 -9.51 -11.54
N PRO A 62 -15.57 -9.69 -10.32
CA PRO A 62 -14.17 -9.45 -10.03
C PRO A 62 -13.23 -10.42 -10.75
N GLY A 63 -13.68 -11.61 -11.14
CA GLY A 63 -12.86 -12.64 -11.79
C GLY A 63 -12.13 -12.13 -13.04
N PRO A 64 -12.85 -11.67 -14.07
CA PRO A 64 -12.23 -11.12 -15.28
C PRO A 64 -11.28 -9.94 -15.01
N LEU A 65 -11.64 -9.04 -14.09
CA LEU A 65 -10.77 -7.91 -13.72
C LEU A 65 -9.47 -8.37 -13.06
N ILE A 66 -9.54 -9.41 -12.22
CA ILE A 66 -8.38 -10.00 -11.56
C ILE A 66 -7.50 -10.74 -12.58
N GLU A 67 -8.10 -11.49 -13.51
CA GLU A 67 -7.37 -12.18 -14.57
C GLU A 67 -6.63 -11.19 -15.49
N GLU A 68 -7.28 -10.09 -15.85
CA GLU A 68 -6.73 -9.10 -16.77
C GLU A 68 -5.74 -8.13 -16.11
N HIS A 69 -6.01 -7.67 -14.88
CA HIS A 69 -5.28 -6.57 -14.25
C HIS A 69 -4.63 -6.92 -12.90
N GLY A 70 -4.86 -8.14 -12.40
CA GLY A 70 -4.33 -8.62 -11.13
C GLY A 70 -5.17 -8.21 -9.91
N ALA A 71 -5.14 -9.06 -8.88
CA ALA A 71 -5.91 -8.86 -7.65
C ALA A 71 -5.53 -7.55 -6.92
N ASP A 72 -4.25 -7.21 -6.87
CA ASP A 72 -3.75 -6.04 -6.16
C ASP A 72 -4.26 -4.72 -6.77
N ALA A 73 -4.42 -4.66 -8.09
CA ALA A 73 -5.01 -3.49 -8.76
C ALA A 73 -6.46 -3.28 -8.31
N LEU A 74 -7.25 -4.36 -8.26
CA LEU A 74 -8.64 -4.31 -7.80
C LEU A 74 -8.73 -3.99 -6.31
N ARG A 75 -7.91 -4.62 -5.47
CA ARG A 75 -7.84 -4.36 -4.02
C ARG A 75 -7.53 -2.89 -3.74
N TYR A 76 -6.51 -2.34 -4.38
CA TYR A 76 -6.15 -0.94 -4.25
C TYR A 76 -7.32 -0.04 -4.64
N PHE A 77 -7.94 -0.26 -5.80
CA PHE A 77 -9.07 0.54 -6.25
C PHE A 77 -10.23 0.54 -5.24
N LEU A 78 -10.64 -0.64 -4.76
CA LEU A 78 -11.76 -0.78 -3.84
C LEU A 78 -11.51 -0.12 -2.49
N LEU A 79 -10.27 -0.15 -2.00
CA LEU A 79 -9.90 0.45 -0.71
C LEU A 79 -9.57 1.94 -0.83
N ARG A 80 -9.14 2.41 -2.01
CA ARG A 80 -8.72 3.79 -2.25
C ARG A 80 -9.86 4.71 -2.67
N GLU A 81 -10.74 4.26 -3.55
CA GLU A 81 -11.63 5.17 -4.30
C GLU A 81 -12.76 5.75 -3.45
N VAL A 82 -13.22 5.01 -2.44
CA VAL A 82 -14.40 5.39 -1.64
C VAL A 82 -14.03 5.35 -0.16
N PRO A 83 -14.37 6.39 0.64
CA PRO A 83 -14.28 6.31 2.09
C PRO A 83 -15.01 5.07 2.59
N PHE A 84 -14.33 4.24 3.37
CA PHE A 84 -14.90 2.98 3.82
C PHE A 84 -16.13 3.27 4.69
N GLY A 85 -17.27 2.66 4.36
CA GLY A 85 -18.58 2.98 4.95
C GLY A 85 -19.56 3.62 3.97
N ASP A 86 -19.06 4.43 3.03
CA ASP A 86 -19.89 5.10 2.04
C ASP A 86 -20.26 4.20 0.85
N ASP A 87 -21.32 4.60 0.15
CA ASP A 87 -21.70 3.96 -1.10
C ASP A 87 -20.76 4.37 -2.24
N GLY A 88 -20.07 3.39 -2.82
CA GLY A 88 -19.18 3.55 -3.96
C GLY A 88 -19.87 3.43 -5.32
N ARG A 89 -19.24 3.99 -6.34
CA ARG A 89 -19.57 3.72 -7.74
C ARG A 89 -18.37 3.10 -8.45
N PHE A 90 -18.55 1.91 -8.99
CA PHE A 90 -17.54 1.32 -9.85
C PHE A 90 -17.71 1.87 -11.27
N SER A 91 -16.61 2.32 -11.87
CA SER A 91 -16.52 2.66 -13.28
C SER A 91 -15.22 2.07 -13.84
N PRO A 92 -15.26 1.32 -14.95
CA PRO A 92 -14.05 0.83 -15.61
C PRO A 92 -13.05 1.96 -15.91
N SER A 93 -13.54 3.14 -16.32
CA SER A 93 -12.68 4.30 -16.58
C SER A 93 -12.01 4.86 -15.33
N LEU A 94 -12.68 4.84 -14.18
CA LEU A 94 -12.08 5.26 -12.90
C LEU A 94 -11.07 4.23 -12.42
N PHE A 95 -11.38 2.94 -12.57
CA PHE A 95 -10.47 1.85 -12.28
C PHE A 95 -9.17 1.98 -13.09
N ILE A 96 -9.27 2.05 -14.42
CA ILE A 96 -8.12 2.23 -15.32
C ILE A 96 -7.33 3.49 -14.94
N LYS A 97 -8.02 4.60 -14.67
CA LYS A 97 -7.38 5.85 -14.25
C LYS A 97 -6.56 5.66 -12.98
N ARG A 98 -7.10 5.01 -11.94
CA ARG A 98 -6.39 4.77 -10.67
C ARG A 98 -5.20 3.84 -10.83
N VAL A 99 -5.36 2.75 -11.57
CA VAL A 99 -4.24 1.84 -11.85
C VAL A 99 -3.13 2.55 -12.60
N ASN A 100 -3.46 3.31 -13.64
CA ASN A 100 -2.45 3.99 -14.44
C ASN A 100 -1.77 5.14 -13.67
N SER A 101 -2.54 5.98 -12.98
CA SER A 101 -1.99 7.15 -12.27
C SER A 101 -1.26 6.75 -11.00
N ASP A 102 -1.96 6.15 -10.05
CA ASP A 102 -1.39 5.86 -8.75
C ASP A 102 -0.40 4.70 -8.88
N LEU A 103 -0.85 3.53 -9.34
CA LEU A 103 -0.03 2.31 -9.27
C LEU A 103 1.12 2.29 -10.29
N ALA A 104 0.83 2.52 -11.57
CA ALA A 104 1.85 2.45 -12.61
C ALA A 104 2.77 3.68 -12.65
N ASN A 105 2.20 4.90 -12.66
CA ASN A 105 2.97 6.13 -12.83
C ASN A 105 3.59 6.69 -11.55
N ASP A 106 3.07 6.37 -10.36
CA ASP A 106 3.70 6.82 -9.10
C ASP A 106 4.55 5.69 -8.46
N LEU A 107 3.92 4.64 -7.92
CA LEU A 107 4.62 3.58 -7.17
C LEU A 107 5.52 2.74 -8.08
N GLY A 108 4.99 2.25 -9.19
CA GLY A 108 5.72 1.48 -10.18
C GLY A 108 6.88 2.27 -10.78
N ASN A 109 6.66 3.55 -11.08
CA ASN A 109 7.69 4.45 -11.58
C ASN A 109 8.82 4.66 -10.56
N LEU A 110 8.50 4.85 -9.27
CA LEU A 110 9.52 5.01 -8.23
C LEU A 110 10.48 3.81 -8.18
N LEU A 111 9.94 2.59 -8.16
CA LEU A 111 10.76 1.37 -8.20
C LEU A 111 11.56 1.28 -9.49
N ASN A 112 10.89 1.44 -10.64
CA ASN A 112 11.50 1.31 -11.97
C ASN A 112 12.55 2.38 -12.27
N ARG A 113 12.53 3.52 -11.60
CA ARG A 113 13.58 4.54 -11.69
C ARG A 113 14.73 4.30 -10.71
N THR A 114 14.43 3.83 -9.50
CA THR A 114 15.43 3.63 -8.45
C THR A 114 16.34 2.44 -8.73
N ILE A 115 15.77 1.26 -9.02
CA ILE A 115 16.57 0.02 -9.20
C ILE A 115 17.62 0.16 -10.31
N PRO A 116 17.31 0.68 -11.51
CA PRO A 116 18.32 0.83 -12.56
C PRO A 116 19.45 1.80 -12.20
N LEU A 117 19.18 2.84 -11.41
CA LEU A 117 20.21 3.77 -10.96
C LEU A 117 21.19 3.10 -10.00
N VAL A 118 20.69 2.28 -9.07
CA VAL A 118 21.51 1.49 -8.14
C VAL A 118 22.35 0.46 -8.90
N ILE A 119 21.75 -0.24 -9.87
CA ILE A 119 22.48 -1.16 -10.75
C ILE A 119 23.60 -0.44 -11.49
N ARG A 120 23.28 0.70 -12.09
CA ARG A 120 24.22 1.43 -12.95
C ARG A 120 25.35 2.10 -12.18
N PHE A 121 25.05 2.70 -11.04
CA PHE A 121 25.98 3.59 -10.34
C PHE A 121 26.54 3.04 -9.04
N CYS A 122 25.94 1.98 -8.49
CA CYS A 122 26.40 1.29 -7.28
C CYS A 122 26.67 -0.21 -7.51
N GLY A 123 26.79 -0.63 -8.78
CA GLY A 123 27.07 -2.03 -9.14
C GLY A 123 25.98 -3.02 -8.70
N GLY A 124 24.74 -2.55 -8.56
CA GLY A 124 23.62 -3.38 -8.11
C GLY A 124 23.62 -3.67 -6.62
N LYS A 125 24.45 -2.96 -5.83
CA LYS A 125 24.51 -3.14 -4.38
C LYS A 125 23.91 -1.93 -3.67
N VAL A 126 23.19 -2.17 -2.58
CA VAL A 126 22.72 -1.12 -1.67
C VAL A 126 23.94 -0.30 -1.21
N PRO A 127 23.99 1.01 -1.49
CA PRO A 127 25.15 1.83 -1.11
C PRO A 127 25.17 2.12 0.39
N HIS A 128 26.32 2.51 0.91
CA HIS A 128 26.42 3.05 2.27
C HIS A 128 26.00 4.53 2.27
N PRO A 129 24.96 4.93 3.03
CA PRO A 129 24.59 6.33 3.15
C PRO A 129 25.58 7.09 4.04
N GLN A 130 25.68 8.39 3.82
CA GLN A 130 26.23 9.31 4.81
C GLN A 130 25.22 9.45 5.95
N HIS A 131 25.67 9.36 7.20
CA HIS A 131 24.78 9.42 8.36
C HIS A 131 24.06 10.78 8.44
N GLY A 132 22.76 10.75 8.79
CA GLY A 132 22.01 11.94 9.17
C GLY A 132 21.43 12.80 8.04
N ASN A 133 21.46 12.34 6.77
CA ASN A 133 20.83 13.06 5.65
C ASN A 133 19.78 12.20 4.94
N SER A 134 18.58 12.13 5.51
CA SER A 134 17.40 11.51 4.90
C SER A 134 16.59 12.46 4.01
N ALA A 135 17.01 13.72 3.90
CA ALA A 135 16.26 14.80 3.22
C ALA A 135 14.80 14.96 3.70
N GLY A 136 14.54 14.66 4.98
CA GLY A 136 13.20 14.71 5.60
C GLY A 136 12.29 13.52 5.25
N LEU A 137 12.78 12.52 4.49
CA LEU A 137 12.02 11.31 4.17
C LEU A 137 11.84 10.40 5.38
N GLU A 138 12.78 10.41 6.32
CA GLU A 138 12.70 9.68 7.58
C GLU A 138 11.59 10.23 8.48
N ASP A 139 11.55 11.55 8.69
CA ASP A 139 10.48 12.20 9.44
C ASP A 139 9.12 11.96 8.78
N LEU A 140 9.04 12.06 7.45
CA LEU A 140 7.82 11.75 6.71
C LEU A 140 7.39 10.29 6.87
N ALA A 141 8.32 9.34 6.88
CA ALA A 141 8.03 7.92 7.10
C ALA A 141 7.42 7.70 8.49
N LYS A 142 8.03 8.31 9.51
CA LYS A 142 7.56 8.24 10.89
C LYS A 142 6.15 8.83 11.03
N ASP A 143 5.94 10.04 10.54
CA ASP A 143 4.63 10.71 10.56
C ASP A 143 3.56 9.89 9.81
N THR A 144 3.94 9.26 8.69
CA THR A 144 3.03 8.41 7.91
C THR A 144 2.58 7.20 8.71
N LEU A 145 3.50 6.57 9.44
CA LEU A 145 3.24 5.38 10.24
C LEU A 145 2.40 5.68 11.48
N GLU A 146 2.72 6.74 12.21
CA GLU A 146 1.90 7.19 13.35
C GLU A 146 0.45 7.47 12.95
N ARG A 147 0.24 8.03 11.75
CA ARG A 147 -1.12 8.27 11.21
C ARG A 147 -1.75 6.99 10.67
N LEU A 148 -0.98 6.09 10.09
CA LEU A 148 -1.47 4.85 9.53
C LEU A 148 -2.20 4.03 10.59
N ASP A 149 -1.62 3.86 11.77
CA ASP A 149 -2.26 3.15 12.89
C ASP A 149 -3.61 3.76 13.24
N GLN A 150 -3.67 5.09 13.37
CA GLN A 150 -4.92 5.81 13.66
C GLN A 150 -5.99 5.60 12.58
N PHE A 151 -5.60 5.56 11.30
CA PHE A 151 -6.53 5.29 10.21
C PHE A 151 -7.00 3.84 10.20
N MET A 152 -6.11 2.89 10.49
CA MET A 152 -6.41 1.45 10.51
C MET A 152 -7.35 1.09 11.67
N ASP A 153 -7.15 1.66 12.86
CA ASP A 153 -8.01 1.44 14.04
C ASP A 153 -9.48 1.82 13.78
N ARG A 154 -9.70 2.86 12.96
CA ARG A 154 -11.03 3.33 12.57
C ARG A 154 -11.46 2.89 11.16
N LEU A 155 -10.74 1.91 10.58
CA LEU A 155 -11.05 1.31 9.27
C LEU A 155 -11.10 2.32 8.10
N SER A 156 -10.37 3.43 8.19
CA SER A 156 -10.32 4.50 7.18
C SER A 156 -9.27 4.22 6.09
N PHE A 157 -9.45 3.11 5.37
CA PHE A 157 -8.47 2.61 4.38
C PHE A 157 -8.14 3.60 3.26
N SER A 158 -9.12 4.38 2.80
CA SER A 158 -8.91 5.39 1.74
C SER A 158 -7.97 6.51 2.21
N GLU A 159 -8.09 6.93 3.47
CA GLU A 159 -7.23 7.94 4.08
C GLU A 159 -5.82 7.38 4.34
N ALA A 160 -5.73 6.15 4.85
CA ALA A 160 -4.47 5.43 5.01
C ALA A 160 -3.68 5.38 3.69
N LEU A 161 -4.30 4.88 2.61
CA LEU A 161 -3.68 4.81 1.29
C LEU A 161 -3.33 6.20 0.74
N SER A 162 -4.16 7.22 1.02
CA SER A 162 -3.84 8.60 0.64
C SER A 162 -2.61 9.15 1.37
N GLY A 163 -2.42 8.81 2.65
CA GLY A 163 -1.24 9.17 3.43
C GLY A 163 0.02 8.48 2.89
N ILE A 164 -0.04 7.16 2.66
CA ILE A 164 1.05 6.40 2.03
C ILE A 164 1.44 7.02 0.68
N TRP A 165 0.47 7.44 -0.13
CA TRP A 165 0.77 8.05 -1.44
C TRP A 165 1.48 9.40 -1.35
N GLN A 166 1.41 10.12 -0.23
CA GLN A 166 2.22 11.31 -0.02
C GLN A 166 3.71 10.96 0.05
N MET A 167 4.05 9.84 0.70
CA MET A 167 5.42 9.32 0.75
C MET A 167 5.92 8.91 -0.64
N VAL A 168 5.10 8.22 -1.43
CA VAL A 168 5.43 7.85 -2.83
C VAL A 168 5.73 9.09 -3.67
N LYS A 169 4.90 10.13 -3.56
CA LYS A 169 5.10 11.39 -4.29
C LYS A 169 6.33 12.16 -3.83
N ALA A 170 6.57 12.20 -2.52
CA ALA A 170 7.77 12.84 -1.97
C ALA A 170 9.06 12.17 -2.47
N ALA A 171 9.09 10.84 -2.53
CA ALA A 171 10.22 10.09 -3.06
C ALA A 171 10.42 10.29 -4.58
N ASN A 172 9.34 10.31 -5.37
CA ASN A 172 9.40 10.67 -6.79
C ASN A 172 9.93 12.11 -6.99
N LEU A 173 9.51 13.07 -6.17
CA LEU A 173 10.04 14.43 -6.22
C LEU A 173 11.50 14.50 -5.78
N TYR A 174 11.89 13.69 -4.80
CA TYR A 174 13.26 13.61 -4.30
C TYR A 174 14.23 13.12 -5.37
N ILE A 175 13.89 12.05 -6.11
CA ILE A 175 14.73 11.57 -7.23
C ILE A 175 14.85 12.65 -8.32
N ASP A 176 13.80 13.42 -8.59
CA ASP A 176 13.83 14.49 -9.60
C ASP A 176 14.72 15.66 -9.17
N ARG A 177 14.63 16.09 -7.90
CA ARG A 177 15.40 17.21 -7.34
C ARG A 177 16.87 16.87 -7.15
N SER A 178 17.15 15.69 -6.62
CA SER A 178 18.54 15.22 -6.41
C SER A 178 19.24 14.92 -7.74
N ALA A 179 18.49 14.56 -8.78
CA ALA A 179 19.01 14.26 -10.11
C ALA A 179 20.25 13.34 -10.07
N PRO A 180 20.15 12.11 -9.53
CA PRO A 180 21.29 11.22 -9.28
C PRO A 180 22.12 10.92 -10.54
N TRP A 181 21.52 10.97 -11.72
CA TRP A 181 22.22 10.86 -13.01
C TRP A 181 23.20 12.01 -13.30
N ARG A 182 23.04 13.16 -12.65
CA ARG A 182 24.01 14.28 -12.68
C ARG A 182 25.07 14.09 -11.61
N LEU A 183 24.68 13.73 -10.39
CA LEU A 183 25.62 13.45 -9.29
C LEU A 183 26.63 12.37 -9.69
N ALA A 184 26.17 11.32 -10.37
CA ALA A 184 27.02 10.22 -10.85
C ALA A 184 28.10 10.63 -11.87
N LYS A 185 28.07 11.84 -12.43
CA LYS A 185 29.12 12.35 -13.33
C LYS A 185 30.28 13.01 -12.58
N ASP A 186 30.09 13.31 -11.30
CA ASP A 186 31.04 14.04 -10.47
C ASP A 186 31.57 13.12 -9.36
N ARG A 187 32.88 12.87 -9.36
CA ARG A 187 33.51 11.98 -8.39
C ARG A 187 33.48 12.54 -6.97
N GLU A 188 33.45 13.86 -6.81
CA GLU A 188 33.40 14.50 -5.50
C GLU A 188 32.01 14.36 -4.85
N LYS A 189 30.97 14.04 -5.64
CA LYS A 189 29.58 13.88 -5.19
C LYS A 189 29.17 12.43 -4.97
N GLN A 190 30.13 11.52 -4.90
CA GLN A 190 29.83 10.09 -4.77
C GLN A 190 29.09 9.75 -3.47
N GLU A 191 29.46 10.40 -2.35
CA GLU A 191 28.77 10.21 -1.07
C GLU A 191 27.32 10.72 -1.09
N GLU A 192 27.09 11.85 -1.75
CA GLU A 192 25.75 12.42 -1.94
C GLU A 192 24.88 11.48 -2.80
N LEU A 193 25.44 10.95 -3.90
CA LEU A 193 24.76 9.97 -4.75
C LEU A 193 24.38 8.71 -3.97
N HIS A 194 25.31 8.17 -3.18
CA HIS A 194 25.07 6.97 -2.37
C HIS A 194 23.94 7.21 -1.35
N THR A 195 23.95 8.36 -0.68
CA THR A 195 22.90 8.74 0.27
C THR A 195 21.55 8.89 -0.41
N VAL A 196 21.48 9.54 -1.57
CA VAL A 196 20.25 9.67 -2.37
C VAL A 196 19.67 8.30 -2.72
N LEU A 197 20.50 7.41 -3.26
CA LEU A 197 20.05 6.08 -3.69
C LEU A 197 19.67 5.20 -2.50
N TYR A 198 20.38 5.29 -1.39
CA TYR A 198 20.00 4.60 -0.15
C TYR A 198 18.63 5.05 0.35
N ASN A 199 18.39 6.37 0.47
CA ASN A 199 17.12 6.91 0.96
C ASN A 199 15.94 6.45 0.08
N LEU A 200 16.11 6.39 -1.24
CA LEU A 200 15.07 5.90 -2.15
C LEU A 200 14.77 4.42 -1.93
N LEU A 201 15.80 3.59 -1.72
CA LEU A 201 15.63 2.17 -1.41
C LEU A 201 14.98 1.96 -0.05
N GLU A 202 15.34 2.77 0.95
CA GLU A 202 14.77 2.69 2.29
C GLU A 202 13.29 3.09 2.30
N VAL A 203 12.91 4.12 1.53
CA VAL A 203 11.49 4.44 1.29
C VAL A 203 10.77 3.26 0.65
N LEU A 204 11.35 2.61 -0.36
CA LEU A 204 10.74 1.44 -1.00
C LEU A 204 10.58 0.27 -0.02
N ARG A 205 11.52 0.06 0.90
CA ARG A 205 11.44 -0.95 1.96
C ARG A 205 10.25 -0.69 2.89
N ILE A 206 10.11 0.55 3.35
CA ILE A 206 9.00 0.96 4.23
C ILE A 206 7.66 0.87 3.48
N LEU A 207 7.62 1.34 2.23
CA LEU A 207 6.44 1.22 1.37
C LEU A 207 6.00 -0.24 1.20
N ALA A 208 6.93 -1.18 0.97
CA ALA A 208 6.61 -2.60 0.87
C ALA A 208 5.91 -3.13 2.12
N LEU A 209 6.42 -2.78 3.31
CA LEU A 209 5.83 -3.20 4.59
C LEU A 209 4.42 -2.65 4.77
N ILE A 210 4.24 -1.34 4.59
CA ILE A 210 2.95 -0.67 4.89
C ILE A 210 1.90 -0.88 3.80
N LEU A 211 2.30 -1.24 2.58
CA LEU A 211 1.40 -1.58 1.49
C LEU A 211 0.99 -3.06 1.49
N PHE A 212 1.68 -3.93 2.23
CA PHE A 212 1.38 -5.36 2.27
C PHE A 212 -0.09 -5.69 2.62
N PRO A 213 -0.76 -5.01 3.58
CA PRO A 213 -2.18 -5.25 3.85
C PRO A 213 -3.11 -4.93 2.67
N PHE A 214 -2.67 -4.06 1.75
CA PHE A 214 -3.48 -3.56 0.65
C PHE A 214 -3.19 -4.27 -0.68
N ILE A 215 -1.90 -4.44 -1.01
CA ILE A 215 -1.41 -5.00 -2.28
C ILE A 215 -0.30 -6.05 -2.03
N PRO A 216 -0.63 -7.20 -1.40
CA PRO A 216 0.36 -8.12 -0.86
C PRO A 216 1.34 -8.68 -1.90
N SER A 217 0.88 -8.99 -3.12
CA SER A 217 1.75 -9.55 -4.16
C SER A 217 2.74 -8.52 -4.69
N SER A 218 2.28 -7.28 -4.94
CA SER A 218 3.11 -6.18 -5.41
C SER A 218 4.06 -5.66 -4.34
N ALA A 219 3.63 -5.64 -3.08
CA ALA A 219 4.49 -5.33 -1.93
C ALA A 219 5.64 -6.34 -1.83
N GLN A 220 5.36 -7.65 -1.94
CA GLN A 220 6.39 -8.70 -1.91
C GLN A 220 7.37 -8.55 -3.09
N LYS A 221 6.87 -8.23 -4.28
CA LYS A 221 7.74 -7.95 -5.45
C LYS A 221 8.66 -6.73 -5.23
N ILE A 222 8.22 -5.71 -4.51
CA ILE A 222 9.09 -4.58 -4.12
C ILE A 222 10.18 -5.09 -3.19
N TRP A 223 9.79 -5.81 -2.13
CA TRP A 223 10.68 -6.39 -1.12
C TRP A 223 11.83 -7.20 -1.74
N GLU A 224 11.49 -8.10 -2.66
CA GLU A 224 12.46 -8.94 -3.37
C GLU A 224 13.39 -8.13 -4.29
N GLN A 225 12.86 -7.13 -4.99
CA GLN A 225 13.64 -6.31 -5.94
C GLN A 225 14.65 -5.40 -5.23
N ILE A 226 14.38 -4.96 -4.01
CA ILE A 226 15.33 -4.20 -3.19
C ILE A 226 16.35 -5.08 -2.45
N GLY A 227 16.32 -6.41 -2.66
CA GLY A 227 17.30 -7.35 -2.09
C GLY A 227 16.97 -7.84 -0.69
N MET A 228 15.71 -7.68 -0.24
CA MET A 228 15.24 -8.30 0.99
C MET A 228 14.83 -9.76 0.74
N GLU A 229 14.89 -10.56 1.79
CA GLU A 229 14.59 -11.99 1.76
C GLU A 229 13.43 -12.30 2.70
N GLY A 230 12.81 -13.47 2.53
CA GLY A 230 11.66 -13.91 3.31
C GLY A 230 10.34 -13.28 2.88
N ASP A 231 9.27 -13.74 3.52
CA ASP A 231 7.91 -13.30 3.24
C ASP A 231 7.55 -12.09 4.11
N LEU A 232 6.95 -11.07 3.50
CA LEU A 232 6.48 -9.88 4.22
C LEU A 232 5.48 -10.20 5.33
N ASP A 233 4.71 -11.27 5.20
CA ASP A 233 3.74 -11.72 6.22
C ASP A 233 4.40 -12.10 7.56
N SER A 234 5.69 -12.44 7.52
CA SER A 234 6.48 -12.74 8.73
C SER A 234 7.11 -11.50 9.37
N GLN A 235 6.99 -10.34 8.73
CA GLN A 235 7.63 -9.11 9.19
C GLN A 235 6.70 -8.35 10.13
N ILE A 236 7.24 -7.96 11.28
CA ILE A 236 6.54 -7.10 12.25
C ILE A 236 7.07 -5.69 12.06
N LEU A 237 6.17 -4.74 11.86
CA LEU A 237 6.52 -3.33 11.83
C LEU A 237 6.47 -2.79 13.26
N GLU A 238 7.63 -2.56 13.87
CA GLU A 238 7.73 -1.82 15.13
C GLU A 238 8.17 -0.38 14.88
N ALA A 239 7.52 0.57 15.58
CA ALA A 239 7.65 2.01 15.32
C ALA A 239 9.06 2.60 15.59
N GLN A 240 9.90 1.90 16.34
CA GLN A 240 11.19 2.42 16.82
C GLN A 240 12.37 2.20 15.88
N ASP A 241 12.25 1.30 14.89
CA ASP A 241 13.34 0.90 13.98
C ASP A 241 12.98 1.04 12.49
N ILE A 242 12.11 2.01 12.16
CA ILE A 242 11.53 2.13 10.82
C ILE A 242 12.56 2.53 9.77
N TRP A 243 13.55 3.37 10.08
CA TRP A 243 14.50 3.88 9.09
C TRP A 243 15.89 3.29 9.30
N GLY A 244 16.57 3.01 8.19
CA GLY A 244 17.90 2.40 8.20
C GLY A 244 17.89 0.87 8.26
N GLY A 245 16.73 0.24 8.05
CA GLY A 245 16.58 -1.23 8.11
C GLY A 245 17.18 -1.97 6.92
N LEU A 246 17.51 -1.25 5.83
CA LEU A 246 18.18 -1.84 4.68
C LEU A 246 19.71 -1.92 4.89
N ALA A 247 20.23 -3.14 5.01
CA ALA A 247 21.66 -3.36 5.15
C ALA A 247 22.42 -3.02 3.84
N PRO A 248 23.45 -2.16 3.88
CA PRO A 248 24.32 -1.92 2.73
C PRO A 248 24.99 -3.19 2.21
N GLY A 249 25.30 -3.20 0.91
CA GLY A 249 25.96 -4.33 0.23
C GLY A 249 25.01 -5.42 -0.28
N ARG A 250 23.73 -5.43 0.14
CA ARG A 250 22.71 -6.33 -0.42
C ARG A 250 22.55 -6.10 -1.92
N GLU A 251 22.30 -7.16 -2.68
CA GLU A 251 22.10 -7.07 -4.12
C GLU A 251 20.64 -6.75 -4.46
N VAL A 252 20.44 -5.66 -5.20
CA VAL A 252 19.13 -5.33 -5.77
C VAL A 252 18.93 -6.12 -7.06
N LYS A 253 17.67 -6.45 -7.36
CA LYS A 253 17.30 -7.24 -8.54
C LYS A 253 16.30 -6.45 -9.38
N LYS A 254 16.55 -6.39 -10.69
CA LYS A 254 15.58 -5.84 -11.62
C LYS A 254 14.48 -6.87 -11.85
N GLY A 255 13.22 -6.49 -11.61
CA GLY A 255 12.05 -7.30 -11.93
C GLY A 255 11.24 -6.74 -13.10
N PRO A 256 10.14 -7.43 -13.47
CA PRO A 256 9.14 -6.87 -14.37
C PRO A 256 8.44 -5.66 -13.73
N PRO A 257 7.81 -4.78 -14.53
CA PRO A 257 6.98 -3.71 -14.00
C PRO A 257 5.90 -4.25 -13.05
N LEU A 258 5.72 -3.62 -11.88
CA LEU A 258 4.72 -4.05 -10.89
C LEU A 258 3.29 -3.99 -11.45
N PHE A 259 2.99 -2.91 -12.16
CA PHE A 259 1.67 -2.62 -12.71
C PHE A 259 1.85 -2.15 -14.16
N PRO A 260 1.64 -3.04 -15.15
CA PRO A 260 1.57 -2.65 -16.54
C PRO A 260 0.48 -1.59 -16.73
N ARG A 261 0.73 -0.61 -17.60
CA ARG A 261 -0.30 0.37 -17.94
C ARG A 261 -1.42 -0.31 -18.73
N ILE A 262 -2.65 0.04 -18.39
CA ILE A 262 -3.84 -0.42 -19.09
C ILE A 262 -4.12 0.55 -20.23
N GLU A 263 -4.18 0.05 -21.46
CA GLU A 263 -4.65 0.79 -22.63
C GLU A 263 -6.17 0.93 -22.57
N GLY A 264 -6.69 2.09 -22.95
CA GLY A 264 -8.11 2.44 -22.84
C GLY A 264 -8.77 2.65 -24.20
#